data_AF-A0A081CWT6-F1
#
_entry.id   AF-A0A081CWT6-F1
#
_cell.length_a   1.000
_cell.length_b   1.000
_cell.length_c   1.000
_cell.angle_alpha   90.00
_cell.angle_beta   90.00
_cell.angle_gamma   90.00
#
_symmetry.space_group_name_H-M   'P 1'
#
loop_
_entity.id
_entity.type
_entity.pdbx_description
1 polymer ?
#
loop_
_entity_poly.entity_id
_entity_poly.type
_entity_poly.pdbx_seq_one_letter_code
_entity_poly.pdbx_strand_id
1 'polypeptide(L)'
;MAHALCVASFEAVARRYERNDGDFNGTPSHPMLSEAVKQDEEAPPVTFDNIIDDEVKRRARGKNAKPLPDRSVKKYRDHCAAFSKWRKSKNALTVTAAEGKGWIESLQDAGELGNRTVKAMLQNIRTVMNWGRQNDPTNFFPAGNPLTGIKAPDFTTLPSYLRAFTMDEAKLVLSAARKEEKAMFRWIPWLCAYSGMRVSEAGNLHKEDFFELKGQWFWKVTTVGARSLKTASSERRIPVHKALMDEGLIEFVKAAKPGRLFRGDTKDAVLIQPRISTWVRSFIPFDKRPELSPNHGWRHLFEDLCRRDGVPEDARNYITGRTDGGSQELYGRSEVMLPGLASAMSKIDPLPV
;
A
#
# COMPACT_ATOMS: atom_id res chain seq x y z
N MET A 1 34.29 43.86 13.08
CA MET A 1 34.56 42.87 14.16
C MET A 1 34.78 43.55 15.51
N ALA A 2 35.74 44.47 15.64
CA ALA A 2 36.00 45.19 16.90
C ALA A 2 34.77 45.94 17.46
N HIS A 3 34.03 46.65 16.60
CA HIS A 3 32.81 47.38 17.00
C HIS A 3 31.73 46.45 17.59
N ALA A 4 31.48 45.29 16.97
CA ALA A 4 30.51 44.31 17.45
C ALA A 4 30.91 43.70 18.81
N LEU A 5 32.21 43.47 19.03
CA LEU A 5 32.73 42.98 20.32
C LEU A 5 32.55 44.02 21.44
N CYS A 6 32.77 45.31 21.14
CA CYS A 6 32.52 46.39 22.10
C CYS A 6 31.03 46.49 22.46
N VAL A 7 30.15 46.42 21.46
CA VAL A 7 28.69 46.43 21.66
C VAL A 7 28.23 45.24 22.51
N ALA A 8 28.70 44.03 22.19
CA ALA A 8 28.41 42.82 22.96
C ALA A 8 28.90 42.91 24.41
N SER A 9 30.10 43.45 24.62
CA SER A 9 30.68 43.61 25.95
C SER A 9 29.91 44.63 26.79
N PHE A 10 29.52 45.76 26.20
CA PHE A 10 28.72 46.78 26.88
C PHE A 10 27.36 46.24 27.33
N GLU A 11 26.64 45.57 26.43
CA GLU A 11 25.35 44.95 26.75
C GLU A 11 25.48 43.83 27.78
N ALA A 12 26.53 43.01 27.73
CA ALA A 12 26.78 41.98 28.73
C ALA A 12 26.99 42.56 30.14
N VAL A 13 27.65 43.72 30.23
CA VAL A 13 27.82 44.46 31.49
C VAL A 13 26.48 45.03 31.96
N ALA A 14 25.68 45.63 31.08
CA ALA A 14 24.35 46.13 31.42
C ALA A 14 23.43 45.03 31.99
N ARG A 15 23.39 43.85 31.34
CA ARG A 15 22.64 42.68 31.83
C ARG A 15 23.15 42.17 33.17
N ARG A 16 24.45 42.37 33.48
CA ARG A 16 25.00 42.00 34.79
C ARG A 16 24.50 42.91 35.90
N TYR A 17 24.35 44.21 35.62
CA TYR A 17 23.77 45.15 36.57
C TYR A 17 22.29 44.83 36.85
N GLU A 18 21.50 44.58 35.81
CA GLU A 18 20.10 44.17 35.96
C GLU A 18 19.95 42.91 36.85
N ARG A 19 20.82 41.90 36.64
CA ARG A 19 20.82 40.70 37.49
C ARG A 19 21.20 40.97 38.94
N ASN A 20 22.10 41.93 39.19
CA ASN A 20 22.45 42.34 40.54
C ASN A 20 21.28 43.05 41.23
N ASP A 21 20.40 43.71 40.46
CA ASP A 21 19.18 44.37 40.94
C ASP A 21 17.96 43.42 40.98
N GLY A 22 18.17 42.13 40.69
CA GLY A 22 17.14 41.09 40.75
C GLY A 22 16.28 40.93 39.49
N ASP A 23 16.62 41.63 38.40
CA ASP A 23 16.00 41.43 37.08
C ASP A 23 16.78 40.41 36.25
N PHE A 24 16.15 39.26 35.98
CA PHE A 24 16.71 38.17 35.19
C PHE A 24 16.16 38.11 33.76
N ASN A 25 15.29 39.05 33.37
CA ASN A 25 14.60 39.04 32.08
C ASN A 25 15.13 40.08 31.08
N GLY A 26 16.28 40.69 31.38
CA GLY A 26 16.91 41.68 30.51
C GLY A 26 17.22 41.17 29.10
N THR A 27 16.82 41.94 28.08
CA THR A 27 17.03 41.61 26.67
C THR A 27 17.93 42.64 25.97
N PRO A 28 18.82 42.22 25.05
CA PRO A 28 19.66 43.14 24.28
C PRO A 28 18.86 44.24 23.58
N SER A 29 19.27 45.50 23.75
CA SER A 29 18.55 46.66 23.20
C SER A 29 19.22 47.24 21.96
N HIS A 30 20.54 47.07 21.82
CA HIS A 30 21.31 47.57 20.69
C HIS A 30 20.89 46.85 19.40
N PRO A 31 20.63 47.57 18.30
CA PRO A 31 20.14 46.99 17.04
C PRO A 31 20.94 45.77 16.55
N MET A 32 22.27 45.84 16.58
CA MET A 32 23.13 44.72 16.17
C MET A 32 22.93 43.40 16.95
N LEU A 33 22.51 43.48 18.22
CA LEU A 33 22.30 42.29 19.06
C LEU A 33 20.82 41.90 19.09
N SER A 34 19.91 42.88 19.14
CA SER A 34 18.47 42.62 19.11
C SER A 34 18.00 42.10 17.74
N GLU A 35 18.63 42.51 16.64
CA GLU A 35 18.39 41.92 15.31
C GLU A 35 18.98 40.50 15.19
N ALA A 36 20.12 40.22 15.84
CA ALA A 36 20.68 38.87 15.88
C ALA A 36 19.76 37.90 16.64
N VAL A 37 19.19 38.32 17.78
CA VAL A 37 18.20 37.54 18.53
C VAL A 37 16.93 37.30 17.71
N LYS A 38 16.51 38.26 16.87
CA LYS A 38 15.38 38.09 15.94
C LYS A 38 15.68 37.14 14.77
N GLN A 39 16.94 37.02 14.35
CA GLN A 39 17.34 36.00 13.37
C GLN A 39 17.34 34.59 13.98
N ASP A 40 17.54 34.48 15.29
CA ASP A 40 17.45 33.23 16.06
C ASP A 40 16.02 32.83 16.44
N GLU A 41 14.98 33.64 16.13
CA GLU A 41 13.59 33.16 16.12
C GLU A 41 13.45 32.15 14.97
N GLU A 42 13.83 30.89 15.26
CA GLU A 42 13.82 29.76 14.34
C GLU A 42 12.50 29.71 13.57
N ALA A 43 12.58 29.80 12.25
CA ALA A 43 11.47 29.45 11.38
C ALA A 43 10.89 28.09 11.85
N PRO A 44 9.56 27.95 11.88
CA PRO A 44 8.93 26.75 12.46
C PRO A 44 9.55 25.48 11.86
N PRO A 45 9.89 24.48 12.70
CA PRO A 45 10.67 23.34 12.26
C PRO A 45 9.96 22.62 11.13
N VAL A 46 10.67 22.36 10.03
CA VAL A 46 10.13 21.57 8.92
C VAL A 46 9.95 20.13 9.41
N THR A 47 8.70 19.73 9.65
CA THR A 47 8.40 18.38 10.13
C THR A 47 8.13 17.40 8.99
N PHE A 48 8.24 16.10 9.26
CA PHE A 48 7.81 15.07 8.32
C PHE A 48 6.34 15.20 7.91
N ASP A 49 5.47 15.59 8.85
CA ASP A 49 4.05 15.80 8.56
C ASP A 49 3.84 16.96 7.58
N ASN A 50 4.58 18.07 7.75
CA ASN A 50 4.51 19.19 6.80
C ASN A 50 4.92 18.76 5.39
N ILE A 51 6.03 18.00 5.27
CA ILE A 51 6.49 17.49 3.97
C ILE A 51 5.44 16.58 3.33
N ILE A 52 4.82 15.69 4.11
CA ILE A 52 3.75 14.80 3.63
C ILE A 52 2.54 15.63 3.17
N ASP A 53 2.14 16.64 3.93
CA ASP A 53 1.00 17.49 3.61
C ASP A 53 1.23 18.31 2.34
N ASP A 54 2.45 18.82 2.15
CA ASP A 54 2.82 19.53 0.93
C ASP A 54 2.81 18.61 -0.29
N GLU A 55 3.31 17.37 -0.17
CA GLU A 55 3.23 16.40 -1.26
C GLU A 55 1.78 15.98 -1.55
N VAL A 56 0.94 15.80 -0.52
CA VAL A 56 -0.49 15.51 -0.69
C VAL A 56 -1.17 16.64 -1.47
N LYS A 57 -0.94 17.90 -1.07
CA LYS A 57 -1.43 19.07 -1.80
C LYS A 57 -0.90 19.07 -3.23
N ARG A 58 0.41 18.87 -3.43
CA ARG A 58 1.04 18.87 -4.76
C ARG A 58 0.41 17.83 -5.69
N ARG A 59 0.22 16.60 -5.20
CA ARG A 59 -0.34 15.46 -5.96
C ARG A 59 -1.83 15.62 -6.28
N ALA A 60 -2.54 16.47 -5.56
CA ALA A 60 -3.94 16.78 -5.79
C ALA A 60 -4.16 17.96 -6.75
N ARG A 61 -3.11 18.71 -7.13
CA ARG A 61 -3.22 19.87 -8.03
C ARG A 61 -3.36 19.45 -9.50
N GLY A 62 -4.08 20.27 -10.26
CA GLY A 62 -4.20 20.17 -11.70
C GLY A 62 -5.38 19.33 -12.20
N LYS A 63 -5.69 19.47 -13.49
CA LYS A 63 -6.73 18.66 -14.14
C LYS A 63 -6.27 17.21 -14.24
N ASN A 64 -7.16 16.25 -13.94
CA ASN A 64 -6.85 14.81 -13.89
C ASN A 64 -5.74 14.44 -12.90
N ALA A 65 -5.64 15.18 -11.79
CA ALA A 65 -4.69 14.89 -10.72
C ALA A 65 -4.82 13.44 -10.22
N LYS A 66 -3.71 12.90 -9.71
CA LYS A 66 -3.65 11.57 -9.09
C LYS A 66 -3.23 11.72 -7.63
N PRO A 67 -4.17 12.05 -6.72
CA PRO A 67 -3.90 12.19 -5.31
C PRO A 67 -3.19 10.98 -4.73
N LEU A 68 -2.40 11.21 -3.68
CA LEU A 68 -1.86 10.13 -2.87
C LEU A 68 -3.03 9.39 -2.19
N PRO A 69 -3.10 8.05 -2.26
CA PRO A 69 -4.14 7.31 -1.54
C PRO A 69 -3.99 7.49 -0.02
N ASP A 70 -5.09 7.71 0.70
CA ASP A 70 -5.10 7.94 2.16
C ASP A 70 -4.34 6.86 2.94
N ARG A 71 -4.48 5.60 2.54
CA ARG A 71 -3.74 4.49 3.16
C ARG A 71 -2.22 4.63 3.02
N SER A 72 -1.76 5.19 1.89
CA SER A 72 -0.34 5.47 1.67
C SER A 72 0.11 6.64 2.52
N VAL A 73 -0.68 7.72 2.57
CA VAL A 73 -0.42 8.89 3.43
C VAL A 73 -0.29 8.46 4.89
N LYS A 74 -1.27 7.69 5.39
CA LYS A 74 -1.25 7.13 6.74
C LYS A 74 0.03 6.31 6.98
N LYS A 75 0.41 5.45 6.03
CA LYS A 75 1.62 4.63 6.17
C LYS A 75 2.90 5.47 6.24
N TYR A 76 3.01 6.54 5.45
CA TYR A 76 4.15 7.47 5.54
C TYR A 76 4.18 8.17 6.89
N ARG A 77 3.04 8.67 7.37
CA ARG A 77 2.90 9.30 8.69
C ARG A 77 3.27 8.34 9.82
N ASP A 78 2.72 7.13 9.83
CA ASP A 78 2.99 6.12 10.86
C ASP A 78 4.50 5.80 10.93
N HIS A 79 5.15 5.59 9.77
CA HIS A 79 6.58 5.27 9.72
C HIS A 79 7.46 6.46 10.16
N CYS A 80 7.12 7.68 9.73
CA CYS A 80 7.86 8.88 10.14
C CYS A 80 7.64 9.21 11.63
N ALA A 81 6.44 8.95 12.17
CA ALA A 81 6.14 9.10 13.58
C ALA A 81 6.94 8.09 14.44
N ALA A 82 7.06 6.83 13.99
CA ALA A 82 7.89 5.85 14.66
C ALA A 82 9.37 6.27 14.72
N PHE A 83 9.92 6.79 13.62
CA PHE A 83 11.27 7.33 13.60
C PHE A 83 11.43 8.56 14.47
N SER A 84 10.50 9.53 14.35
CA SER A 84 10.49 10.76 15.15
C SER A 84 10.44 10.47 16.64
N LYS A 85 9.67 9.46 17.05
CA LYS A 85 9.59 8.99 18.44
C LYS A 85 10.93 8.42 18.91
N TRP A 86 11.57 7.58 18.10
CA TRP A 86 12.87 6.97 18.43
C TRP A 86 13.99 8.02 18.56
N ARG A 87 14.10 8.94 17.59
CA ARG A 87 15.12 10.01 17.61
C ARG A 87 14.77 11.20 18.51
N LYS A 88 13.57 11.20 19.11
CA LYS A 88 13.04 12.27 19.98
C LYS A 88 12.98 13.66 19.32
N SER A 89 12.81 13.72 18.01
CA SER A 89 12.68 14.97 17.27
C SER A 89 11.85 14.80 16.01
N LYS A 90 10.92 15.74 15.79
CA LYS A 90 10.07 15.82 14.60
C LYS A 90 10.69 16.65 13.48
N ASN A 91 11.74 17.42 13.78
CA ASN A 91 12.39 18.30 12.82
C ASN A 91 13.15 17.45 11.80
N ALA A 92 12.69 17.45 10.55
CA ALA A 92 13.25 16.65 9.48
C ALA A 92 14.59 17.22 8.97
N LEU A 93 14.84 18.53 9.15
CA LEU A 93 16.11 19.18 8.74
C LEU A 93 17.31 18.74 9.59
N THR A 94 17.10 18.17 10.76
CA THR A 94 18.18 17.73 11.65
C THR A 94 18.50 16.24 11.53
N VAL A 95 17.89 15.54 10.57
CA VAL A 95 18.10 14.10 10.36
C VAL A 95 19.52 13.82 9.87
N THR A 96 20.16 12.84 10.49
CA THR A 96 21.52 12.38 10.15
C THR A 96 21.54 10.93 9.65
N ALA A 97 22.61 10.58 8.94
CA ALA A 97 22.85 9.19 8.53
C ALA A 97 23.04 8.25 9.74
N ALA A 98 23.67 8.74 10.81
CA ALA A 98 23.90 7.98 12.04
C ALA A 98 22.58 7.62 12.74
N GLU A 99 21.65 8.57 12.88
CA GLU A 99 20.30 8.29 13.39
C GLU A 99 19.55 7.29 12.53
N GLY A 100 19.62 7.44 11.20
CA GLY A 100 18.97 6.50 10.28
C GLY A 100 19.52 5.08 10.42
N LYS A 101 20.83 4.92 10.53
CA LYS A 101 21.48 3.62 10.74
C LYS A 101 21.10 3.03 12.10
N GLY A 102 21.28 3.81 13.18
CA GLY A 102 21.00 3.37 14.54
C GLY A 102 19.54 2.99 14.75
N TRP A 103 18.60 3.68 14.08
CA TRP A 103 17.19 3.30 14.14
C TRP A 103 16.94 1.93 13.52
N ILE A 104 17.50 1.67 12.34
CA ILE A 104 17.35 0.40 11.65
C ILE A 104 17.96 -0.75 12.45
N GLU A 105 19.17 -0.57 12.98
CA GLU A 105 19.81 -1.54 13.86
C GLU A 105 18.93 -1.80 15.10
N SER A 106 18.42 -0.77 15.76
CA SER A 106 17.53 -0.95 16.91
C SER A 106 16.24 -1.73 16.60
N LEU A 107 15.66 -1.55 15.40
CA LEU A 107 14.47 -2.30 14.98
C LEU A 107 14.79 -3.77 14.68
N GLN A 108 16.00 -4.05 14.18
CA GLN A 108 16.46 -5.41 13.93
C GLN A 108 16.79 -6.12 15.24
N ASP A 109 17.50 -5.45 16.15
CA ASP A 109 17.90 -6.00 17.45
C ASP A 109 16.70 -6.29 18.36
N ALA A 110 15.64 -5.48 18.29
CA ALA A 110 14.40 -5.74 19.00
C ALA A 110 13.69 -7.02 18.52
N GLY A 111 13.90 -7.46 17.27
CA GLY A 111 13.36 -8.71 16.74
C GLY A 111 11.83 -8.76 16.54
N GLU A 112 11.09 -7.70 16.87
CA GLU A 112 9.63 -7.64 16.78
C GLU A 112 9.12 -7.52 15.34
N LEU A 113 9.93 -6.96 14.44
CA LEU A 113 9.58 -6.70 13.05
C LEU A 113 10.47 -7.50 12.10
N GLY A 114 9.86 -8.10 11.07
CA GLY A 114 10.65 -8.74 10.00
C GLY A 114 11.45 -7.72 9.18
N ASN A 115 12.64 -8.11 8.72
CA ASN A 115 13.56 -7.25 7.94
C ASN A 115 12.92 -6.58 6.71
N ARG A 116 11.94 -7.23 6.07
CA ARG A 116 11.15 -6.63 4.97
C ARG A 116 10.39 -5.38 5.43
N THR A 117 9.80 -5.41 6.62
CA THR A 117 9.09 -4.28 7.22
C THR A 117 10.06 -3.18 7.59
N VAL A 118 11.17 -3.51 8.23
CA VAL A 118 12.23 -2.56 8.58
C VAL A 118 12.78 -1.86 7.33
N LYS A 119 13.05 -2.61 6.25
CA LYS A 119 13.41 -2.04 4.94
C LYS A 119 12.35 -1.08 4.41
N ALA A 120 11.07 -1.44 4.48
CA ALA A 120 9.98 -0.57 4.04
C ALA A 120 9.85 0.71 4.89
N MET A 121 10.17 0.64 6.18
CA MET A 121 10.23 1.80 7.07
C MET A 121 11.33 2.77 6.63
N LEU A 122 12.56 2.29 6.41
CA LEU A 122 13.65 3.11 5.87
C LEU A 122 13.28 3.77 4.54
N GLN A 123 12.73 2.99 3.60
CA GLN A 123 12.40 3.47 2.26
C GLN A 123 11.28 4.50 2.25
N ASN A 124 10.30 4.37 3.14
CA ASN A 124 9.24 5.36 3.29
C ASN A 124 9.78 6.70 3.80
N ILE A 125 10.69 6.68 4.77
CA ILE A 125 11.31 7.92 5.27
C ILE A 125 12.20 8.55 4.21
N ARG A 126 13.01 7.75 3.49
CA ARG A 126 13.77 8.25 2.34
C ARG A 126 12.89 8.95 1.32
N THR A 127 11.75 8.35 1.00
CA THR A 127 10.76 8.93 0.08
C THR A 127 10.28 10.30 0.59
N VAL A 128 9.87 10.39 1.85
CA VAL A 128 9.41 11.65 2.46
C VAL A 128 10.53 12.69 2.47
N MET A 129 11.74 12.33 2.88
CA MET A 129 12.90 13.23 2.85
C MET A 129 13.20 13.72 1.43
N ASN A 130 13.08 12.86 0.42
CA ASN A 130 13.24 13.26 -0.97
C ASN A 130 12.13 14.21 -1.45
N TRP A 131 10.90 14.08 -0.96
CA TRP A 131 9.86 15.07 -1.24
C TRP A 131 10.18 16.42 -0.63
N GLY A 132 10.72 16.45 0.60
CA GLY A 132 11.22 17.68 1.23
C GLY A 132 12.27 18.36 0.36
N ARG A 133 13.23 17.60 -0.16
CA ARG A 133 14.26 18.10 -1.10
C ARG A 133 13.68 18.58 -2.42
N GLN A 134 12.64 17.92 -2.94
CA GLN A 134 12.01 18.33 -4.20
C GLN A 134 11.17 19.60 -4.03
N ASN A 135 10.59 19.80 -2.85
CA ASN A 135 9.80 20.98 -2.51
C ASN A 135 10.68 22.19 -2.20
N ASP A 136 11.80 22.00 -1.51
CA ASP A 136 12.80 23.02 -1.21
C ASP A 136 14.21 22.53 -1.52
N PRO A 137 14.62 22.54 -2.80
CA PRO A 137 15.93 22.03 -3.22
C PRO A 137 17.11 22.86 -2.73
N THR A 138 16.86 24.11 -2.30
CA THR A 138 17.91 25.04 -1.87
C THR A 138 18.23 24.85 -0.40
N ASN A 139 17.21 24.76 0.46
CA ASN A 139 17.41 24.76 1.91
C ASN A 139 17.26 23.36 2.55
N PHE A 140 16.50 22.44 1.94
CA PHE A 140 16.29 21.11 2.50
C PHE A 140 17.31 20.12 1.94
N PHE A 141 18.42 19.92 2.66
CA PHE A 141 19.52 19.01 2.31
C PHE A 141 19.98 19.10 0.82
N PRO A 142 20.54 20.24 0.39
CA PRO A 142 20.95 20.43 -1.01
C PRO A 142 21.98 19.37 -1.46
N ALA A 143 22.89 18.97 -0.57
CA ALA A 143 23.95 18.00 -0.85
C ALA A 143 23.49 16.55 -1.05
N GLY A 144 22.28 16.19 -0.59
CA GLY A 144 21.87 14.78 -0.60
C GLY A 144 20.91 14.41 0.51
N ASN A 145 20.03 13.45 0.27
CA ASN A 145 19.25 12.87 1.36
C ASN A 145 20.20 12.09 2.29
N PRO A 146 20.28 12.44 3.58
CA PRO A 146 21.22 11.84 4.53
C PRO A 146 21.03 10.33 4.70
N LEU A 147 19.83 9.83 4.37
CA LEU A 147 19.50 8.42 4.53
C LEU A 147 19.86 7.58 3.30
N THR A 148 20.25 8.13 2.15
CA THR A 148 20.44 7.37 0.90
C THR A 148 21.53 6.30 1.01
N GLY A 149 22.63 6.58 1.72
CA GLY A 149 23.78 5.67 1.83
C GLY A 149 23.61 4.50 2.81
N ILE A 150 22.53 4.45 3.58
CA ILE A 150 22.32 3.41 4.60
C ILE A 150 22.01 2.06 3.93
N LYS A 151 22.69 0.98 4.28
CA LYS A 151 22.33 -0.35 3.78
C LYS A 151 21.01 -0.78 4.42
N ALA A 152 20.02 -1.12 3.59
CA ALA A 152 18.76 -1.68 4.09
C ALA A 152 18.94 -3.14 4.50
N PRO A 153 18.14 -3.66 5.45
CA PRO A 153 18.22 -5.06 5.85
C PRO A 153 17.98 -6.01 4.67
N ASP A 154 18.79 -7.06 4.62
CA ASP A 154 18.59 -8.19 3.73
C ASP A 154 17.49 -9.09 4.30
N PHE A 155 16.70 -9.71 3.44
CA PHE A 155 15.63 -10.63 3.83
C PHE A 155 15.41 -11.68 2.77
N THR A 156 15.07 -12.88 3.20
CA THR A 156 14.66 -13.96 2.30
C THR A 156 13.19 -13.81 1.92
N THR A 157 12.85 -14.24 0.72
CA THR A 157 11.46 -14.30 0.27
C THR A 157 11.01 -15.74 0.28
N LEU A 158 9.92 -16.04 1.01
CA LEU A 158 9.32 -17.37 0.91
C LEU A 158 8.92 -17.66 -0.55
N PRO A 159 9.22 -18.87 -1.06
CA PRO A 159 8.73 -19.34 -2.34
C PRO A 159 7.20 -19.23 -2.48
N SER A 160 6.74 -19.05 -3.72
CA SER A 160 5.31 -18.91 -4.06
C SER A 160 4.47 -20.11 -3.64
N TYR A 161 4.97 -21.32 -3.87
CA TYR A 161 4.23 -22.56 -3.62
C TYR A 161 3.87 -22.77 -2.14
N LEU A 162 4.71 -22.30 -1.20
CA LEU A 162 4.41 -22.37 0.24
C LEU A 162 3.21 -21.48 0.64
N ARG A 163 3.00 -20.40 -0.12
CA ARG A 163 1.89 -19.46 0.09
C ARG A 163 0.61 -19.89 -0.60
N ALA A 164 0.69 -20.81 -1.56
CA ALA A 164 -0.44 -21.33 -2.32
C ALA A 164 -1.29 -22.28 -1.47
N PHE A 165 -2.58 -22.38 -1.82
CA PHE A 165 -3.36 -23.54 -1.39
C PHE A 165 -2.84 -24.77 -2.11
N THR A 166 -2.67 -25.87 -1.38
CA THR A 166 -2.59 -27.19 -2.00
C THR A 166 -3.94 -27.57 -2.60
N MET A 167 -3.98 -28.60 -3.44
CA MET A 167 -5.24 -29.08 -4.03
C MET A 167 -6.23 -29.55 -2.96
N ASP A 168 -5.75 -30.22 -1.91
CA ASP A 168 -6.60 -30.68 -0.81
C ASP A 168 -7.15 -29.53 0.04
N GLU A 169 -6.33 -28.52 0.31
CA GLU A 169 -6.78 -27.31 1.00
C GLU A 169 -7.77 -26.49 0.15
N ALA A 170 -7.52 -26.40 -1.16
CA ALA A 170 -8.44 -25.76 -2.09
C ALA A 170 -9.79 -26.48 -2.09
N LYS A 171 -9.77 -27.81 -2.17
CA LYS A 171 -10.97 -28.65 -2.05
C LYS A 171 -11.70 -28.40 -0.73
N LEU A 172 -10.99 -28.48 0.40
CA LEU A 172 -11.55 -28.24 1.73
C LEU A 172 -12.27 -26.89 1.81
N VAL A 173 -11.61 -25.81 1.37
CA VAL A 173 -12.18 -24.46 1.45
C VAL A 173 -13.35 -24.27 0.48
N LEU A 174 -13.30 -24.82 -0.75
CA LEU A 174 -14.38 -24.68 -1.71
C LEU A 174 -15.61 -25.52 -1.34
N SER A 175 -15.41 -26.73 -0.79
CA SER A 175 -16.49 -27.55 -0.26
C SER A 175 -17.15 -26.88 0.96
N ALA A 176 -16.38 -26.21 1.81
CA ALA A 176 -16.93 -25.39 2.90
C ALA A 176 -17.70 -24.19 2.34
N ALA A 177 -17.12 -23.46 1.38
CA ALA A 177 -17.77 -22.32 0.72
C ALA A 177 -19.13 -22.70 0.13
N ARG A 178 -19.25 -23.88 -0.50
CA ARG A 178 -20.51 -24.36 -1.09
C ARG A 178 -21.67 -24.44 -0.09
N LYS A 179 -21.38 -24.63 1.21
CA LYS A 179 -22.37 -24.74 2.30
C LYS A 179 -22.69 -23.40 2.97
N GLU A 180 -22.01 -22.32 2.59
CA GLU A 180 -22.20 -21.01 3.21
C GLU A 180 -23.42 -20.27 2.67
N GLU A 181 -24.22 -19.71 3.56
CA GLU A 181 -25.36 -18.85 3.19
C GLU A 181 -24.91 -17.42 2.86
N LYS A 182 -23.85 -16.94 3.54
CA LYS A 182 -23.32 -15.60 3.30
C LYS A 182 -22.58 -15.58 1.97
N ALA A 183 -23.11 -14.82 1.01
CA ALA A 183 -22.58 -14.70 -0.35
C ALA A 183 -21.05 -14.47 -0.41
N MET A 184 -20.49 -13.71 0.55
CA MET A 184 -19.06 -13.45 0.59
C MET A 184 -18.22 -14.72 0.84
N PHE A 185 -18.66 -15.61 1.73
CA PHE A 185 -17.95 -16.87 2.00
C PHE A 185 -18.27 -17.90 0.92
N ARG A 186 -19.50 -17.85 0.36
CA ARG A 186 -19.93 -18.72 -0.72
C ARG A 186 -19.19 -18.52 -2.03
N TRP A 187 -18.98 -17.28 -2.47
CA TRP A 187 -18.55 -16.99 -3.84
C TRP A 187 -17.15 -16.43 -3.97
N ILE A 188 -16.62 -15.71 -2.98
CA ILE A 188 -15.28 -15.11 -3.10
C ILE A 188 -14.17 -16.16 -3.26
N PRO A 189 -14.14 -17.26 -2.49
CA PRO A 189 -13.16 -18.32 -2.70
C PRO A 189 -13.24 -18.91 -4.11
N TRP A 190 -14.45 -19.19 -4.60
CA TRP A 190 -14.70 -19.73 -5.95
C TRP A 190 -14.22 -18.76 -7.04
N LEU A 191 -14.60 -17.49 -6.96
CA LEU A 191 -14.14 -16.45 -7.91
C LEU A 191 -12.61 -16.35 -7.93
N CYS A 192 -11.96 -16.40 -6.76
CA CYS A 192 -10.51 -16.33 -6.67
C CYS A 192 -9.83 -17.60 -7.23
N ALA A 193 -10.40 -18.78 -6.98
CA ALA A 193 -9.86 -20.06 -7.44
C ALA A 193 -9.80 -20.15 -8.98
N TYR A 194 -10.78 -19.59 -9.68
CA TYR A 194 -10.89 -19.64 -11.15
C TYR A 194 -10.54 -18.32 -11.86
N SER A 195 -9.81 -17.43 -11.20
CA SER A 195 -9.31 -16.21 -11.85
C SER A 195 -8.00 -15.66 -11.30
N GLY A 196 -7.55 -16.13 -10.13
CA GLY A 196 -6.43 -15.55 -9.42
C GLY A 196 -6.61 -14.07 -9.05
N MET A 197 -7.84 -13.57 -9.09
CA MET A 197 -8.14 -12.20 -8.66
C MET A 197 -7.89 -12.05 -7.16
N ARG A 198 -7.60 -10.82 -6.72
CA ARG A 198 -7.37 -10.57 -5.30
C ARG A 198 -8.71 -10.65 -4.57
N VAL A 199 -8.71 -11.16 -3.33
CA VAL A 199 -9.90 -11.19 -2.47
C VAL A 199 -10.58 -9.81 -2.33
N SER A 200 -9.79 -8.73 -2.27
CA SER A 200 -10.31 -7.36 -2.24
C SER A 200 -10.96 -6.92 -3.55
N GLU A 201 -10.50 -7.43 -4.70
CA GLU A 201 -11.12 -7.17 -6.00
C GLU A 201 -12.44 -7.91 -6.11
N ALA A 202 -12.48 -9.18 -5.71
CA ALA A 202 -13.71 -9.98 -5.69
C ALA A 202 -14.76 -9.32 -4.79
N GLY A 203 -14.36 -8.89 -3.61
CA GLY A 203 -15.20 -8.16 -2.67
C GLY A 203 -15.78 -6.82 -3.17
N ASN A 204 -15.24 -6.27 -4.25
CA ASN A 204 -15.70 -5.03 -4.88
C ASN A 204 -16.55 -5.26 -6.13
N LEU A 205 -16.86 -6.51 -6.49
CA LEU A 205 -17.72 -6.81 -7.63
C LEU A 205 -19.16 -6.36 -7.37
N HIS A 206 -19.75 -5.83 -8.42
CA HIS A 206 -21.14 -5.43 -8.51
C HIS A 206 -21.86 -6.30 -9.55
N LYS A 207 -23.17 -6.36 -9.45
CA LYS A 207 -24.01 -7.09 -10.41
C LYS A 207 -23.73 -6.65 -11.85
N GLU A 208 -23.58 -5.34 -12.06
CA GLU A 208 -23.39 -4.71 -13.37
C GLU A 208 -22.00 -4.97 -13.97
N ASP A 209 -21.06 -5.51 -13.19
CA ASP A 209 -19.74 -5.87 -13.70
C ASP A 209 -19.80 -7.14 -14.58
N PHE A 210 -20.86 -7.96 -14.44
CA PHE A 210 -21.06 -9.18 -15.21
C PHE A 210 -21.82 -8.91 -16.50
N PHE A 211 -21.33 -9.47 -17.60
CA PHE A 211 -21.91 -9.30 -18.92
C PHE A 211 -21.67 -10.53 -19.80
N GLU A 212 -22.50 -10.67 -20.82
CA GLU A 212 -22.40 -11.74 -21.80
C GLU A 212 -21.87 -11.20 -23.13
N LEU A 213 -20.99 -11.97 -23.77
CA LEU A 213 -20.51 -11.70 -25.11
C LEU A 213 -20.43 -13.01 -25.88
N LYS A 214 -21.15 -13.11 -27.01
CA LYS A 214 -21.19 -14.30 -27.89
C LYS A 214 -21.47 -15.61 -27.13
N GLY A 215 -22.45 -15.62 -26.22
CA GLY A 215 -22.83 -16.83 -25.47
C GLY A 215 -21.91 -17.15 -24.29
N GLN A 216 -20.92 -16.31 -23.98
CA GLN A 216 -19.96 -16.53 -22.91
C GLN A 216 -20.04 -15.40 -21.89
N TRP A 217 -20.00 -15.76 -20.61
CA TRP A 217 -20.04 -14.81 -19.52
C TRP A 217 -18.66 -14.30 -19.15
N PHE A 218 -18.59 -13.02 -18.79
CA PHE A 218 -17.40 -12.35 -18.31
C PHE A 218 -17.77 -11.44 -17.14
N TRP A 219 -16.77 -11.05 -16.34
CA TRP A 219 -16.92 -9.92 -15.41
C TRP A 219 -15.78 -8.91 -15.55
N LYS A 220 -16.07 -7.66 -15.21
CA LYS A 220 -15.11 -6.55 -15.25
C LYS A 220 -14.52 -6.33 -13.86
N VAL A 221 -13.18 -6.32 -13.77
CA VAL A 221 -12.49 -5.68 -12.65
C VAL A 221 -12.18 -4.26 -13.10
N THR A 222 -12.79 -3.27 -12.47
CA THR A 222 -12.78 -1.87 -12.94
C THR A 222 -12.55 -0.87 -11.80
N THR A 223 -12.04 0.32 -12.15
CA THR A 223 -11.95 1.50 -11.29
C THR A 223 -13.18 2.42 -11.36
N VAL A 224 -14.13 2.15 -12.27
CA VAL A 224 -15.34 2.95 -12.44
C VAL A 224 -16.17 2.98 -11.13
N GLY A 225 -16.70 4.15 -10.79
CA GLY A 225 -17.49 4.36 -9.57
C GLY A 225 -16.65 4.53 -8.29
N ALA A 226 -15.53 5.25 -8.36
CA ALA A 226 -14.61 5.52 -7.24
C ALA A 226 -13.96 4.25 -6.63
N ARG A 227 -13.81 3.19 -7.43
CA ARG A 227 -13.13 1.97 -7.01
C ARG A 227 -11.63 2.12 -7.24
N SER A 228 -10.83 1.90 -6.20
CA SER A 228 -9.37 1.98 -6.34
C SER A 228 -8.80 0.64 -6.78
N LEU A 229 -8.17 0.61 -7.95
CA LEU A 229 -7.23 -0.43 -8.33
C LEU A 229 -5.80 0.08 -8.16
N LYS A 230 -4.85 -0.86 -8.04
CA LYS A 230 -3.43 -0.53 -7.85
C LYS A 230 -2.86 0.25 -9.04
N THR A 231 -3.33 -0.03 -10.25
CA THR A 231 -2.92 0.61 -11.51
C THR A 231 -4.09 0.64 -12.51
N ALA A 232 -4.08 1.57 -13.47
CA ALA A 232 -5.04 1.56 -14.58
C ALA A 232 -4.93 0.26 -15.41
N SER A 233 -3.73 -0.32 -15.50
CA SER A 233 -3.51 -1.62 -16.16
C SER A 233 -4.22 -2.80 -15.48
N SER A 234 -4.69 -2.64 -14.23
CA SER A 234 -5.46 -3.65 -13.51
C SER A 234 -6.89 -3.83 -14.00
N GLU A 235 -7.41 -2.89 -14.82
CA GLU A 235 -8.72 -3.05 -15.45
C GLU A 235 -8.71 -4.19 -16.46
N ARG A 236 -9.62 -5.14 -16.30
CA ARG A 236 -9.64 -6.36 -17.12
C ARG A 236 -11.02 -6.99 -17.15
N ARG A 237 -11.26 -7.79 -18.18
CA ARG A 237 -12.46 -8.63 -18.30
C ARG A 237 -12.07 -10.09 -18.16
N ILE A 238 -12.63 -10.77 -17.18
CA ILE A 238 -12.27 -12.14 -16.85
C ILE A 238 -13.39 -13.06 -17.34
N PRO A 239 -13.09 -14.09 -18.15
CA PRO A 239 -14.08 -15.09 -18.54
C PRO A 239 -14.59 -15.87 -17.33
N VAL A 240 -15.89 -16.17 -17.32
CA VAL A 240 -16.48 -17.07 -16.32
C VAL A 240 -16.15 -18.51 -16.68
N HIS A 241 -15.33 -19.12 -15.83
CA HIS A 241 -14.97 -20.53 -15.96
C HIS A 241 -16.21 -21.44 -15.85
N LYS A 242 -16.22 -22.56 -16.57
CA LYS A 242 -17.35 -23.52 -16.57
C LYS A 242 -17.74 -23.98 -15.17
N ALA A 243 -16.77 -24.29 -14.32
CA ALA A 243 -17.04 -24.68 -12.94
C ALA A 243 -17.80 -23.61 -12.12
N LEU A 244 -17.59 -22.30 -12.41
CA LEU A 244 -18.37 -21.24 -11.77
C LEU A 244 -19.81 -21.20 -12.28
N MET A 245 -20.01 -21.46 -13.57
CA MET A 245 -21.36 -21.56 -14.15
C MET A 245 -22.10 -22.76 -13.57
N ASP A 246 -21.46 -23.94 -13.52
CA ASP A 246 -22.04 -25.17 -12.98
C ASP A 246 -22.37 -25.05 -11.48
N GLU A 247 -21.61 -24.25 -10.73
CA GLU A 247 -21.90 -23.94 -9.32
C GLU A 247 -23.09 -22.98 -9.12
N GLY A 248 -23.58 -22.33 -10.18
CA GLY A 248 -24.72 -21.41 -10.15
C GLY A 248 -24.36 -19.93 -9.98
N LEU A 249 -23.13 -19.51 -10.32
CA LEU A 249 -22.69 -18.13 -10.12
C LEU A 249 -23.57 -17.12 -10.89
N ILE A 250 -23.94 -17.45 -12.12
CA ILE A 250 -24.69 -16.53 -13.00
C ILE A 250 -26.12 -16.35 -12.49
N GLU A 251 -26.72 -17.42 -11.98
CA GLU A 251 -28.04 -17.44 -11.36
C GLU A 251 -28.03 -16.55 -10.10
N PHE A 252 -26.99 -16.69 -9.27
CA PHE A 252 -26.78 -15.83 -8.11
C PHE A 252 -26.66 -14.34 -8.52
N VAL A 253 -25.85 -14.03 -9.54
CA VAL A 253 -25.67 -12.64 -10.01
C VAL A 253 -26.98 -12.07 -10.56
N LYS A 254 -27.74 -12.86 -11.34
CA LYS A 254 -29.03 -12.45 -11.89
C LYS A 254 -30.05 -12.15 -10.78
N ALA A 255 -30.09 -12.98 -9.74
CA ALA A 255 -30.97 -12.81 -8.58
C ALA A 255 -30.56 -11.68 -7.63
N ALA A 256 -29.29 -11.26 -7.63
CA ALA A 256 -28.80 -10.20 -6.76
C ALA A 256 -29.48 -8.85 -7.02
N LYS A 257 -29.54 -8.00 -5.99
CA LYS A 257 -29.96 -6.59 -6.14
C LYS A 257 -28.91 -5.80 -6.95
N PRO A 258 -29.31 -4.73 -7.67
CA PRO A 258 -28.36 -3.84 -8.33
C PRO A 258 -27.28 -3.33 -7.39
N GLY A 259 -26.05 -3.18 -7.88
CA GLY A 259 -24.89 -2.72 -7.12
C GLY A 259 -24.04 -3.85 -6.52
N ARG A 260 -23.37 -3.56 -5.39
CA ARG A 260 -22.36 -4.45 -4.78
C ARG A 260 -22.94 -5.83 -4.45
N LEU A 261 -22.22 -6.90 -4.84
CA LEU A 261 -22.64 -8.29 -4.58
C LEU A 261 -22.38 -8.73 -3.14
N PHE A 262 -21.26 -8.28 -2.56
CA PHE A 262 -20.78 -8.71 -1.24
C PHE A 262 -20.91 -7.58 -0.23
N ARG A 263 -22.14 -7.40 0.28
CA ARG A 263 -22.49 -6.36 1.24
C ARG A 263 -22.35 -6.85 2.67
N GLY A 264 -22.10 -5.95 3.60
CA GLY A 264 -22.27 -6.23 5.02
C GLY A 264 -23.72 -6.11 5.44
N ASP A 265 -24.06 -6.74 6.57
CA ASP A 265 -25.41 -6.72 7.13
C ASP A 265 -25.88 -5.29 7.49
N THR A 266 -24.95 -4.42 7.90
CA THR A 266 -25.23 -3.04 8.33
C THR A 266 -24.61 -1.97 7.44
N LYS A 267 -23.54 -2.29 6.70
CA LYS A 267 -22.82 -1.36 5.81
C LYS A 267 -22.62 -2.01 4.45
N ASP A 268 -22.82 -1.23 3.40
CA ASP A 268 -22.65 -1.73 2.03
C ASP A 268 -21.21 -2.20 1.77
N ALA A 269 -20.22 -1.37 2.12
CA ALA A 269 -18.81 -1.73 2.04
C ALA A 269 -18.30 -2.30 3.37
N VAL A 270 -17.63 -3.46 3.31
CA VAL A 270 -16.98 -4.11 4.45
C VAL A 270 -15.54 -4.48 4.13
N LEU A 271 -14.74 -4.68 5.18
CA LEU A 271 -13.38 -5.20 5.05
C LEU A 271 -13.43 -6.71 4.75
N ILE A 272 -13.39 -7.04 3.47
CA ILE A 272 -13.51 -8.42 2.97
C ILE A 272 -12.28 -9.26 3.34
N GLN A 273 -11.07 -8.72 3.15
CA GLN A 273 -9.82 -9.48 3.32
C GLN A 273 -9.63 -10.05 4.74
N PRO A 274 -9.84 -9.30 5.83
CA PRO A 274 -9.74 -9.86 7.18
C PRO A 274 -10.78 -10.96 7.42
N ARG A 275 -12.03 -10.76 6.97
CA ARG A 275 -13.13 -11.72 7.15
C ARG A 275 -12.84 -13.05 6.44
N ILE A 276 -12.47 -13.00 5.16
CA ILE A 276 -12.10 -14.18 4.38
C ILE A 276 -10.86 -14.85 4.98
N SER A 277 -9.85 -14.09 5.40
CA SER A 277 -8.66 -14.65 6.02
C SER A 277 -8.99 -15.39 7.31
N THR A 278 -9.78 -14.80 8.20
CA THR A 278 -10.20 -15.45 9.46
C THR A 278 -11.03 -16.69 9.19
N TRP A 279 -11.96 -16.64 8.24
CA TRP A 279 -12.79 -17.78 7.86
C TRP A 279 -11.95 -18.93 7.26
N VAL A 280 -11.01 -18.66 6.37
CA VAL A 280 -10.09 -19.71 5.88
C VAL A 280 -9.24 -20.28 7.02
N ARG A 281 -8.79 -19.43 7.96
CA ARG A 281 -7.96 -19.86 9.10
C ARG A 281 -8.71 -20.69 10.14
N SER A 282 -10.04 -20.74 10.14
CA SER A 282 -10.78 -21.69 10.99
C SER A 282 -10.67 -23.13 10.48
N PHE A 283 -10.44 -23.33 9.17
CA PHE A 283 -10.23 -24.65 8.57
C PHE A 283 -8.76 -25.01 8.43
N ILE A 284 -7.91 -24.00 8.17
CA ILE A 284 -6.46 -24.17 7.98
C ILE A 284 -5.72 -23.28 9.00
N PRO A 285 -5.55 -23.77 10.23
CA PRO A 285 -4.94 -23.03 11.32
C PRO A 285 -3.51 -22.54 11.03
N PHE A 286 -3.12 -21.43 11.65
CA PHE A 286 -1.81 -20.81 11.43
C PHE A 286 -0.64 -21.66 11.92
N ASP A 287 -0.80 -22.34 13.06
CA ASP A 287 0.17 -23.28 13.62
C ASP A 287 0.49 -24.47 12.70
N LYS A 288 -0.48 -24.89 11.88
CA LYS A 288 -0.30 -25.97 10.90
C LYS A 288 0.26 -25.51 9.56
N ARG A 289 -0.12 -24.31 9.11
CA ARG A 289 0.26 -23.74 7.81
C ARG A 289 0.62 -22.25 7.94
N PRO A 290 1.75 -21.90 8.58
CA PRO A 290 2.09 -20.51 8.84
C PRO A 290 2.37 -19.71 7.56
N GLU A 291 2.91 -20.35 6.52
CA GLU A 291 3.28 -19.70 5.26
C GLU A 291 2.10 -19.44 4.32
N LEU A 292 0.98 -20.17 4.50
CA LEU A 292 -0.21 -20.00 3.69
C LEU A 292 -0.65 -18.54 3.73
N SER A 293 -0.96 -17.98 2.56
CA SER A 293 -1.51 -16.63 2.46
C SER A 293 -3.00 -16.71 2.10
N PRO A 294 -3.95 -16.73 3.06
CA PRO A 294 -5.38 -16.90 2.73
C PRO A 294 -5.92 -15.96 1.65
N ASN A 295 -5.41 -14.73 1.59
CA ASN A 295 -5.84 -13.71 0.63
C ASN A 295 -5.16 -13.77 -0.74
N HIS A 296 -4.00 -14.45 -0.85
CA HIS A 296 -3.21 -14.53 -2.10
C HIS A 296 -2.91 -15.95 -2.55
N GLY A 297 -3.19 -16.96 -1.73
CA GLY A 297 -2.92 -18.37 -2.00
C GLY A 297 -3.71 -18.86 -3.20
N TRP A 298 -4.95 -18.37 -3.39
CA TRP A 298 -5.76 -18.67 -4.57
C TRP A 298 -5.10 -18.21 -5.85
N ARG A 299 -4.46 -17.04 -5.82
CA ARG A 299 -3.76 -16.51 -6.99
C ARG A 299 -2.51 -17.33 -7.31
N HIS A 300 -1.76 -17.71 -6.29
CA HIS A 300 -0.60 -18.58 -6.47
C HIS A 300 -1.03 -19.93 -7.07
N LEU A 301 -2.06 -20.56 -6.51
CA LEU A 301 -2.62 -21.80 -7.05
C LEU A 301 -3.13 -21.62 -8.48
N PHE A 302 -3.91 -20.56 -8.77
CA PHE A 302 -4.42 -20.29 -10.12
C PHE A 302 -3.30 -20.13 -11.15
N GLU A 303 -2.21 -19.45 -10.79
CA GLU A 303 -1.05 -19.32 -11.67
C GLU A 303 -0.35 -20.66 -11.94
N ASP A 304 -0.29 -21.53 -10.93
CA ASP A 304 0.23 -22.90 -11.07
C ASP A 304 -0.69 -23.75 -11.96
N LEU A 305 -2.02 -23.65 -11.81
CA LEU A 305 -3.01 -24.29 -12.68
C LEU A 305 -2.88 -23.80 -14.13
N CYS A 306 -2.75 -22.49 -14.35
CA CYS A 306 -2.51 -21.93 -15.68
C CYS A 306 -1.24 -22.51 -16.33
N ARG A 307 -0.17 -22.70 -15.56
CA ARG A 307 1.08 -23.31 -16.06
C ARG A 307 0.88 -24.79 -16.38
N ARG A 308 0.22 -25.53 -15.49
CA ARG A 308 -0.09 -26.96 -15.66
C ARG A 308 -0.92 -27.21 -16.92
N ASP A 309 -1.92 -26.37 -17.15
CA ASP A 309 -2.96 -26.60 -18.18
C ASP A 309 -2.67 -25.85 -19.49
N GLY A 310 -1.46 -25.31 -19.66
CA GLY A 310 -1.03 -24.69 -20.91
C GLY A 310 -1.81 -23.42 -21.28
N VAL A 311 -2.21 -22.63 -20.28
CA VAL A 311 -2.77 -21.29 -20.49
C VAL A 311 -1.65 -20.35 -20.94
N PRO A 312 -1.78 -19.68 -22.11
CA PRO A 312 -0.78 -18.74 -22.60
C PRO A 312 -0.41 -17.67 -21.56
N GLU A 313 0.86 -17.27 -21.53
CA GLU A 313 1.38 -16.35 -20.52
C GLU A 313 0.71 -14.97 -20.58
N ASP A 314 0.46 -14.45 -21.78
CA ASP A 314 -0.26 -13.20 -22.01
C ASP A 314 -1.69 -13.26 -21.44
N ALA A 315 -2.41 -14.35 -21.70
CA ALA A 315 -3.75 -14.59 -21.16
C ALA A 315 -3.72 -14.70 -19.62
N ARG A 316 -2.78 -15.47 -19.06
CA ARG A 316 -2.59 -15.61 -17.60
C ARG A 316 -2.26 -14.26 -16.95
N ASN A 317 -1.33 -13.50 -17.53
CA ASN A 317 -0.93 -12.20 -17.01
C ASN A 317 -2.10 -11.20 -17.09
N TYR A 318 -2.86 -11.21 -18.19
CA TYR A 318 -4.08 -10.42 -18.33
C TYR A 318 -5.14 -10.78 -17.28
N ILE A 319 -5.51 -12.06 -17.16
CA ILE A 319 -6.56 -12.55 -16.25
C ILE A 319 -6.21 -12.22 -14.79
N THR A 320 -4.95 -12.44 -14.41
CA THR A 320 -4.51 -12.14 -13.05
C THR A 320 -4.28 -10.62 -12.85
N GLY A 321 -4.15 -9.83 -13.91
CA GLY A 321 -3.82 -8.40 -13.82
C GLY A 321 -2.37 -8.19 -13.35
N ARG A 322 -1.44 -8.97 -13.89
CA ARG A 322 0.00 -8.71 -13.81
C ARG A 322 0.41 -7.68 -14.87
N THR A 323 1.45 -6.94 -14.54
CA THR A 323 2.08 -5.93 -15.39
C THR A 323 3.57 -6.22 -15.34
N ASP A 324 4.17 -6.32 -16.50
CA ASP A 324 5.62 -6.45 -16.73
C ASP A 324 6.23 -5.05 -16.98
N GLY A 325 5.40 -3.99 -16.99
CA GLY A 325 5.79 -2.59 -17.14
C GLY A 325 5.96 -2.12 -18.58
N GLY A 326 5.65 -2.99 -19.55
CA GLY A 326 5.82 -2.71 -20.98
C GLY A 326 4.65 -1.93 -21.60
N SER A 327 4.92 -1.11 -22.62
CA SER A 327 3.89 -0.38 -23.38
C SER A 327 2.91 -1.28 -24.12
N GLN A 328 3.31 -2.51 -24.45
CA GLN A 328 2.47 -3.53 -25.09
C GLN A 328 1.21 -3.88 -24.29
N GLU A 329 1.21 -3.66 -22.97
CA GLU A 329 0.08 -3.96 -22.08
C GLU A 329 -1.18 -3.11 -22.32
N LEU A 330 -1.02 -1.98 -23.01
CA LEU A 330 -2.14 -1.09 -23.37
C LEU A 330 -2.86 -1.56 -24.64
N TYR A 331 -2.23 -2.40 -25.45
CA TYR A 331 -2.80 -2.94 -26.69
C TYR A 331 -3.55 -4.26 -26.43
N GLY A 332 -4.38 -4.67 -27.39
CA GLY A 332 -5.08 -5.95 -27.34
C GLY A 332 -6.18 -6.02 -26.29
N ARG A 333 -6.81 -4.89 -25.92
CA ARG A 333 -7.91 -4.82 -24.94
C ARG A 333 -9.30 -4.55 -25.55
N SER A 334 -9.50 -4.75 -26.84
CA SER A 334 -10.85 -4.66 -27.42
C SER A 334 -11.66 -5.93 -27.12
N GLU A 335 -12.95 -5.93 -27.43
CA GLU A 335 -13.80 -7.12 -27.26
C GLU A 335 -13.39 -8.29 -28.18
N VAL A 336 -12.63 -8.02 -29.24
CA VAL A 336 -12.11 -9.02 -30.19
C VAL A 336 -11.26 -10.09 -29.50
N MET A 337 -10.53 -9.72 -28.43
CA MET A 337 -9.67 -10.66 -27.69
C MET A 337 -10.46 -11.66 -26.83
N LEU A 338 -11.70 -11.32 -26.43
CA LEU A 338 -12.39 -11.96 -25.30
C LEU A 338 -12.73 -13.44 -25.55
N PRO A 339 -13.15 -13.85 -26.77
CA PRO A 339 -13.34 -15.27 -27.07
C PRO A 339 -12.04 -16.09 -26.92
N GLY A 340 -10.89 -15.52 -27.30
CA GLY A 340 -9.59 -16.16 -27.13
C GLY A 340 -9.22 -16.33 -25.65
N LEU A 341 -9.49 -15.31 -24.82
CA LEU A 341 -9.32 -15.40 -23.37
C LEU A 341 -10.22 -16.47 -22.74
N ALA A 342 -11.46 -16.58 -23.18
CA ALA A 342 -12.38 -17.60 -22.68
C ALA A 342 -11.93 -19.01 -23.07
N SER A 343 -11.45 -19.20 -24.31
CA SER A 343 -10.83 -20.47 -24.74
C SER A 343 -9.56 -20.79 -23.94
N ALA A 344 -8.77 -19.78 -23.58
CA ALA A 344 -7.62 -19.97 -22.71
C ALA A 344 -8.04 -20.38 -21.28
N MET A 345 -9.07 -19.73 -20.73
CA MET A 345 -9.63 -20.04 -19.42
C MET A 345 -10.22 -21.46 -19.37
N SER A 346 -10.87 -21.92 -20.44
CA SER A 346 -11.48 -23.26 -20.51
C SER A 346 -10.48 -24.40 -20.56
N LYS A 347 -9.17 -24.12 -20.71
CA LYS A 347 -8.14 -25.15 -20.57
C LYS A 347 -7.95 -25.60 -19.13
N ILE A 348 -8.31 -24.75 -18.16
CA ILE A 348 -8.11 -25.06 -16.75
C ILE A 348 -9.10 -26.14 -16.33
N ASP A 349 -8.60 -27.27 -15.82
CA ASP A 349 -9.49 -28.32 -15.37
C ASP A 349 -10.24 -27.89 -14.08
N PRO A 350 -11.53 -28.22 -13.94
CA PRO A 350 -12.25 -28.00 -12.70
C PRO A 350 -11.54 -28.65 -11.49
N LEU A 351 -11.42 -27.90 -10.41
CA LEU A 351 -10.95 -28.41 -9.12
C LEU A 351 -11.93 -29.50 -8.62
N PRO A 352 -11.42 -30.60 -8.04
CA PRO A 352 -12.25 -31.73 -7.60
C PRO A 352 -12.96 -31.44 -6.27
N VAL A 353 -14.08 -30.70 -6.31
CA VAL A 353 -14.78 -30.16 -5.12
C VAL A 353 -16.16 -30.75 -4.87
#